data_AF-A0A818N6L6-F1
#
_entry.id   AF-A0A818N6L6-F1
#
_cell.length_a   1.000
_cell.length_b   1.000
_cell.length_c   1.000
_cell.angle_alpha   90.00
_cell.angle_beta   90.00
_cell.angle_gamma   90.00
#
_symmetry.space_group_name_H-M   'P 1'
#
loop_
_entity.id
_entity.type
_entity.pdbx_description
1 polymer ?
#
loop_
_entity_poly.entity_id
_entity_poly.type
_entity_poly.pdbx_seq_one_letter_code
_entity_poly.pdbx_strand_id
1 'polypeptide(L)'
;MTDTVEKPPDINQIAHDDDDDDRIVSSLEKHKVLSDDLPPLEVVREMIKYETFLRLSKPIQELFDSYRTDDNAITMVLDLIQQHVVERFGYCHVNALQTAISRFPDDPIIKEAFYVKHNKITQGLVNQGQCALDVKLFTLDGQPTTLFSYITAEQPLVVLAGSTT
;
A
#
# COMPACT_ATOMS: atom_id res chain seq x y z
N MET A 1 -62.48 42.60 -19.70
CA MET A 1 -61.73 41.34 -19.84
C MET A 1 -60.81 41.50 -21.03
N THR A 2 -59.63 42.04 -20.74
CA THR A 2 -58.57 42.38 -21.69
C THR A 2 -57.29 42.08 -20.94
N ASP A 3 -56.74 40.89 -21.18
CA ASP A 3 -55.48 40.45 -20.59
C ASP A 3 -54.33 41.14 -21.30
N THR A 4 -53.68 42.03 -20.57
CA THR A 4 -52.49 42.76 -20.99
C THR A 4 -51.28 41.87 -20.79
N VAL A 5 -50.54 41.61 -21.87
CA VAL A 5 -49.29 40.85 -21.87
C VAL A 5 -48.20 41.68 -21.19
N GLU A 6 -47.75 41.28 -20.01
CA GLU A 6 -46.58 41.87 -19.35
C GLU A 6 -45.27 41.44 -20.04
N LYS A 7 -44.47 42.44 -20.40
CA LYS A 7 -43.14 42.29 -21.00
C LYS A 7 -42.12 41.98 -19.88
N PRO A 8 -41.17 41.05 -20.08
CA PRO A 8 -40.16 40.74 -19.05
C PRO A 8 -39.17 41.90 -18.88
N PRO A 9 -38.63 42.11 -17.66
CA PRO A 9 -37.68 43.17 -17.38
C PRO A 9 -36.30 42.87 -17.95
N ASP A 10 -35.62 43.97 -18.30
CA ASP A 10 -34.30 44.05 -18.94
C ASP A 10 -33.19 43.67 -17.94
N ILE A 11 -32.29 42.75 -18.32
CA ILE A 11 -31.29 42.11 -17.43
C ILE A 11 -30.02 42.96 -17.22
N ASN A 12 -29.96 44.17 -17.76
CA ASN A 12 -28.77 45.02 -17.63
C ASN A 12 -29.02 46.22 -16.72
N GLN A 13 -28.92 46.00 -15.40
CA GLN A 13 -28.45 46.96 -14.39
C GLN A 13 -28.54 46.34 -13.00
N ILE A 14 -27.41 46.08 -12.36
CA ILE A 14 -27.04 46.50 -11.00
C ILE A 14 -25.54 46.20 -10.88
N ALA A 15 -24.73 47.24 -11.04
CA ALA A 15 -23.46 47.35 -10.35
C ALA A 15 -23.76 48.12 -9.07
N HIS A 16 -23.38 47.58 -7.91
CA HIS A 16 -22.74 48.38 -6.89
C HIS A 16 -22.03 47.49 -5.87
N ASP A 17 -20.78 47.87 -5.66
CA ASP A 17 -19.88 47.62 -4.55
C ASP A 17 -20.59 47.38 -3.21
N ASP A 18 -20.10 46.41 -2.45
CA ASP A 18 -19.68 46.67 -1.08
C ASP A 18 -18.74 45.55 -0.62
N ASP A 19 -17.63 46.01 -0.07
CA ASP A 19 -16.52 45.30 0.56
C ASP A 19 -16.97 44.33 1.67
N ASP A 20 -16.11 43.34 1.94
CA ASP A 20 -16.09 42.41 3.10
C ASP A 20 -16.44 40.94 2.83
N ASP A 21 -15.63 40.22 2.03
CA ASP A 21 -15.57 38.76 2.16
C ASP A 21 -14.18 38.12 1.92
N ASP A 22 -13.10 38.87 2.20
CA ASP A 22 -11.72 38.38 2.11
C ASP A 22 -11.23 37.64 3.37
N ARG A 23 -12.14 37.08 4.19
CA ARG A 23 -11.79 36.49 5.50
C ARG A 23 -12.01 34.98 5.66
N ILE A 24 -12.24 34.22 4.58
CA ILE A 24 -12.47 32.78 4.71
C ILE A 24 -11.69 31.93 3.68
N VAL A 25 -10.42 32.20 3.39
CA VAL A 25 -9.50 31.16 2.85
C VAL A 25 -8.04 31.42 3.27
N SER A 26 -7.80 31.64 4.56
CA SER A 26 -6.43 31.72 5.12
C SER A 26 -6.22 30.68 6.23
N SER A 27 -6.81 29.50 6.08
CA SER A 27 -6.36 28.34 6.84
C SER A 27 -5.15 27.77 6.11
N LEU A 28 -3.98 28.25 6.55
CA LEU A 28 -2.66 27.78 6.17
C LEU A 28 -2.61 26.26 5.95
N GLU A 29 -2.69 25.82 4.71
CA GLU A 29 -1.84 24.72 4.28
C GLU A 29 -0.41 25.26 4.34
N LYS A 30 0.21 25.15 5.52
CA LYS A 30 1.66 25.26 5.61
C LYS A 30 2.19 24.21 4.64
N HIS A 31 2.60 24.63 3.44
CA HIS A 31 3.34 23.79 2.51
C HIS A 31 4.51 23.21 3.31
N LYS A 32 4.35 21.96 3.74
CA LYS A 32 5.35 21.26 4.53
C LYS A 32 6.50 21.05 3.57
N VAL A 33 7.54 21.86 3.71
CA VAL A 33 8.76 21.70 2.91
C VAL A 33 9.31 20.31 3.24
N LEU A 34 9.28 19.44 2.25
CA LEU A 34 9.84 18.10 2.35
C LEU A 34 11.35 18.19 2.14
N SER A 35 12.11 17.39 2.89
CA SER A 35 13.55 17.29 2.74
C SER A 35 13.91 16.34 1.60
N ASP A 36 14.90 16.74 0.80
CA ASP A 36 15.56 15.90 -0.21
C ASP A 36 16.64 14.99 0.40
N ASP A 37 17.00 15.20 1.68
CA ASP A 37 18.03 14.39 2.34
C ASP A 37 17.55 12.96 2.60
N LEU A 38 18.50 12.02 2.66
CA LEU A 38 18.18 10.67 3.08
C LEU A 38 17.92 10.60 4.60
N PRO A 39 16.82 9.97 5.05
CA PRO A 39 16.50 9.87 6.48
C PRO A 39 17.57 9.09 7.26
N PRO A 40 17.86 9.46 8.52
CA PRO A 40 18.74 8.69 9.39
C PRO A 40 18.12 7.35 9.78
N LEU A 41 18.93 6.41 10.28
CA LEU A 41 18.51 5.04 10.61
C LEU A 41 17.25 4.98 11.50
N GLU A 42 17.21 5.76 12.57
CA GLU A 42 16.07 5.74 13.50
C GLU A 42 14.77 6.17 12.81
N VAL A 43 14.85 7.13 11.90
CA VAL A 43 13.69 7.57 11.12
C VAL A 43 13.27 6.49 10.14
N VAL A 44 14.22 5.84 9.45
CA VAL A 44 13.93 4.72 8.53
C VAL A 44 13.22 3.57 9.25
N ARG A 45 13.65 3.22 10.48
CA ARG A 45 12.99 2.19 11.29
C ARG A 45 11.54 2.53 11.57
N GLU A 46 11.27 3.78 11.98
CA GLU A 46 9.91 4.23 12.24
C GLU A 46 9.05 4.31 10.97
N MET A 47 9.65 4.72 9.85
CA MET A 47 8.98 4.69 8.54
C MET A 47 8.58 3.26 8.16
N ILE A 48 9.47 2.27 8.33
CA ILE A 48 9.19 0.87 8.02
C ILE A 48 8.08 0.31 8.92
N LYS A 49 8.14 0.56 10.24
CA LYS A 49 7.08 0.15 11.16
C LYS A 49 5.72 0.73 10.75
N TYR A 50 5.71 2.01 10.37
CA TYR A 50 4.49 2.69 9.96
C TYR A 50 3.97 2.20 8.60
N GLU A 51 4.85 1.96 7.63
CA GLU A 51 4.52 1.34 6.35
C GLU A 51 3.90 -0.05 6.56
N THR A 52 4.50 -0.86 7.43
CA THR A 52 3.99 -2.20 7.75
C THR A 52 2.63 -2.13 8.43
N PHE A 53 2.44 -1.18 9.36
CA PHE A 53 1.15 -0.93 9.98
C PHE A 53 0.07 -0.57 8.95
N LEU A 54 0.38 0.32 7.98
CA LEU A 54 -0.56 0.69 6.92
C LEU A 54 -0.89 -0.50 6.04
N ARG A 55 0.10 -1.26 5.60
CA ARG A 55 -0.11 -2.45 4.77
C ARG A 55 -1.00 -3.47 5.46
N LEU A 56 -0.81 -3.69 6.75
CA LEU A 56 -1.61 -4.66 7.53
C LEU A 56 -2.97 -4.09 7.96
N SER A 57 -3.27 -2.82 7.67
CA SER A 57 -4.55 -2.23 8.00
C SER A 57 -5.68 -2.80 7.14
N LYS A 58 -6.86 -2.96 7.74
CA LYS A 58 -8.04 -3.53 7.08
C LYS A 58 -8.37 -2.86 5.73
N PRO A 59 -8.40 -1.51 5.61
CA PRO A 59 -8.73 -0.87 4.33
C PRO A 59 -7.74 -1.20 3.21
N ILE A 60 -6.44 -1.29 3.53
CA ILE A 60 -5.41 -1.62 2.54
C ILE A 60 -5.44 -3.10 2.19
N GLN A 61 -5.70 -3.98 3.15
CA GLN A 61 -5.88 -5.41 2.90
C GLN A 61 -7.09 -5.67 1.99
N GLU A 62 -8.23 -5.01 2.23
CA GLU A 62 -9.40 -5.09 1.35
C GLU A 62 -9.08 -4.63 -0.09
N LEU A 63 -8.24 -3.60 -0.21
CA LEU A 63 -7.78 -3.09 -1.49
C LEU A 63 -6.85 -4.09 -2.20
N PHE A 64 -5.89 -4.69 -1.49
CA PHE A 64 -5.07 -5.78 -2.05
C PHE A 64 -5.90 -6.98 -2.48
N ASP A 65 -6.92 -7.36 -1.70
CA ASP A 65 -7.83 -8.45 -2.04
C ASP A 65 -8.61 -8.15 -3.33
N SER A 66 -9.05 -6.90 -3.51
CA SER A 66 -9.74 -6.47 -4.74
C SER A 66 -8.85 -6.53 -5.98
N TYR A 67 -7.54 -6.27 -5.82
CA TYR A 67 -6.55 -6.27 -6.91
C TYR A 67 -5.71 -7.55 -6.94
N ARG A 68 -6.11 -8.63 -6.25
CA ARG A 68 -5.28 -9.83 -6.06
C ARG A 68 -4.77 -10.50 -7.36
N THR A 69 -5.45 -10.26 -8.49
CA THR A 69 -5.10 -10.77 -9.83
C THR A 69 -4.42 -9.75 -10.73
N ASP A 70 -4.23 -8.52 -10.27
CA ASP A 70 -3.62 -7.42 -11.03
C ASP A 70 -2.35 -6.94 -10.31
N ASP A 71 -1.21 -7.46 -10.78
CA ASP A 71 0.10 -7.14 -10.20
C ASP A 71 0.48 -5.66 -10.36
N ASN A 72 0.01 -5.00 -11.43
CA ASN A 72 0.28 -3.58 -11.66
C ASN A 72 -0.48 -2.72 -10.64
N ALA A 73 -1.76 -3.04 -10.40
CA ALA A 73 -2.56 -2.35 -9.41
C ALA A 73 -2.00 -2.54 -7.99
N ILE A 74 -1.56 -3.76 -7.63
CA ILE A 74 -0.88 -4.01 -6.35
C ILE A 74 0.38 -3.16 -6.22
N THR A 75 1.19 -3.08 -7.29
CA THR A 75 2.42 -2.28 -7.30
C THR A 75 2.12 -0.79 -7.07
N MET A 76 1.12 -0.24 -7.76
CA MET A 76 0.70 1.15 -7.58
C MET A 76 0.26 1.45 -6.14
N VAL A 77 -0.46 0.52 -5.50
CA VAL A 77 -0.91 0.69 -4.11
C VAL A 77 0.28 0.75 -3.15
N LEU A 78 1.30 -0.08 -3.37
CA LEU A 78 2.53 -0.04 -2.57
C LEU A 78 3.27 1.27 -2.77
N ASP A 79 3.41 1.74 -4.01
CA ASP A 79 4.08 3.00 -4.30
C ASP A 79 3.38 4.18 -3.60
N LEU A 80 2.05 4.21 -3.61
CA LEU A 80 1.25 5.21 -2.91
C LEU A 80 1.44 5.15 -1.39
N ILE A 81 1.49 3.94 -0.80
CA ILE A 81 1.77 3.78 0.63
C ILE A 81 3.17 4.29 0.96
N GLN A 82 4.18 3.91 0.18
CA GLN A 82 5.56 4.34 0.42
C GLN A 82 5.72 5.85 0.28
N GLN A 83 5.09 6.46 -0.74
CA GLN A 83 5.04 7.91 -0.90
C GLN A 83 4.41 8.58 0.32
N HIS A 84 3.24 8.10 0.76
CA HIS A 84 2.55 8.65 1.93
C HIS A 84 3.42 8.57 3.19
N VAL A 85 4.11 7.46 3.42
CA VAL A 85 5.02 7.28 4.55
C VAL A 85 6.15 8.32 4.48
N VAL A 86 6.80 8.45 3.33
CA VAL A 86 7.91 9.38 3.11
C VAL A 86 7.50 10.83 3.37
N GLU A 87 6.39 11.27 2.80
CA GLU A 87 5.84 12.61 3.02
C GLU A 87 5.44 12.86 4.48
N ARG A 88 4.84 11.86 5.14
CA ARG A 88 4.46 11.93 6.55
C ARG A 88 5.67 12.20 7.43
N PHE A 89 6.81 11.58 7.15
CA PHE A 89 8.05 11.78 7.89
C PHE A 89 8.85 13.01 7.43
N GLY A 90 8.37 13.76 6.43
CA GLY A 90 8.96 15.02 6.00
C GLY A 90 10.04 14.87 4.93
N TYR A 91 9.99 13.79 4.16
CA TYR A 91 10.89 13.52 3.05
C TYR A 91 10.10 13.51 1.73
N CYS A 92 10.79 13.65 0.60
CA CYS A 92 10.16 13.64 -0.72
C CYS A 92 10.43 12.38 -1.54
N HIS A 93 11.47 11.60 -1.20
CA HIS A 93 11.95 10.51 -2.04
C HIS A 93 11.54 9.13 -1.54
N VAL A 94 10.70 8.43 -2.31
CA VAL A 94 10.35 6.99 -2.10
C VAL A 94 11.59 6.11 -1.96
N ASN A 95 12.67 6.47 -2.66
CA ASN A 95 13.96 5.80 -2.60
C ASN A 95 14.50 5.68 -1.17
N ALA A 96 14.08 6.53 -0.23
CA ALA A 96 14.46 6.44 1.18
C ALA A 96 14.13 5.06 1.79
N LEU A 97 12.95 4.51 1.48
CA LEU A 97 12.55 3.17 1.92
C LEU A 97 13.20 2.10 1.06
N GLN A 98 13.17 2.25 -0.27
CA GLN A 98 13.66 1.21 -1.19
C GLN A 98 15.17 0.93 -1.05
N THR A 99 15.95 1.94 -0.66
CA THR A 99 17.41 1.82 -0.44
C THR A 99 17.78 1.43 1.00
N ALA A 100 16.81 1.27 1.90
CA ALA A 100 17.07 1.03 3.32
C ALA A 100 17.93 -0.22 3.57
N ILE A 101 17.67 -1.32 2.86
CA ILE A 101 18.43 -2.56 2.98
C ILE A 101 19.89 -2.41 2.55
N SER A 102 20.15 -1.62 1.49
CA SER A 102 21.51 -1.34 1.03
C SER A 102 22.26 -0.40 1.97
N ARG A 103 21.54 0.53 2.61
CA ARG A 103 22.13 1.52 3.53
C ARG A 103 22.41 0.94 4.92
N PHE A 104 21.56 0.03 5.38
CA PHE A 104 21.60 -0.52 6.73
C PHE A 104 21.44 -2.04 6.70
N PRO A 105 22.39 -2.76 6.06
CA PRO A 105 22.25 -4.18 5.76
C PRO A 105 22.28 -5.07 6.97
N ASP A 106 22.66 -4.60 8.16
CA ASP A 106 22.72 -5.38 9.39
C ASP A 106 21.57 -5.11 10.36
N ASP A 107 20.67 -4.18 10.01
CA ASP A 107 19.56 -3.84 10.88
C ASP A 107 18.45 -4.90 10.83
N PRO A 108 18.05 -5.48 11.97
CA PRO A 108 17.09 -6.58 12.00
C PRO A 108 15.68 -6.15 11.56
N ILE A 109 15.25 -4.93 11.89
CA ILE A 109 13.93 -4.41 11.51
C ILE A 109 13.85 -4.25 9.99
N ILE A 110 14.93 -3.70 9.41
CA ILE A 110 15.03 -3.52 7.96
C ILE A 110 15.08 -4.88 7.25
N LYS A 111 15.88 -5.85 7.76
CA LYS A 111 15.92 -7.20 7.18
C LYS A 111 14.54 -7.86 7.16
N GLU A 112 13.83 -7.82 8.28
CA GLU A 112 12.54 -8.48 8.43
C GLU A 112 11.48 -7.89 7.49
N ALA A 113 11.43 -6.55 7.36
CA ALA A 113 10.45 -5.87 6.53
C ALA A 113 10.58 -6.19 5.02
N PHE A 114 11.79 -6.50 4.55
CA PHE A 114 12.04 -6.84 3.15
C PHE A 114 11.82 -8.32 2.82
N TYR A 115 11.77 -9.20 3.83
CA TYR A 115 11.67 -10.64 3.64
C TYR A 115 10.24 -11.12 3.32
N VAL A 116 9.21 -10.36 3.72
CA VAL A 116 7.80 -10.72 3.50
C VAL A 116 7.10 -9.61 2.70
N LYS A 117 7.41 -9.54 1.40
CA LYS A 117 6.78 -8.52 0.52
C LYS A 117 5.29 -8.80 0.28
N HIS A 118 4.90 -10.04 -0.03
CA HIS A 118 3.48 -10.38 -0.25
C HIS A 118 3.19 -11.83 0.11
N ASN A 119 2.46 -12.05 1.21
CA ASN A 119 1.74 -13.31 1.38
C ASN A 119 0.46 -13.21 0.54
N LYS A 120 0.54 -13.58 -0.74
CA LYS A 120 -0.66 -13.84 -1.55
C LYS A 120 -1.25 -15.17 -1.06
N ILE A 121 -1.98 -15.13 0.06
CA ILE A 121 -2.78 -16.28 0.48
C ILE A 121 -4.01 -16.29 -0.41
N THR A 122 -3.89 -16.97 -1.55
CA THR A 122 -5.07 -17.37 -2.31
C THR A 122 -5.61 -18.65 -1.71
N GLN A 123 -6.92 -18.73 -1.52
CA GLN A 123 -7.55 -20.00 -1.24
C GLN A 123 -7.27 -20.91 -2.44
N GLY A 124 -6.42 -21.91 -2.23
CA GLY A 124 -6.01 -22.82 -3.29
C GLY A 124 -7.20 -23.61 -3.84
N LEU A 125 -6.99 -24.32 -4.96
CA LEU A 125 -8.00 -25.17 -5.58
C LEU A 125 -8.47 -26.35 -4.70
N VAL A 126 -7.85 -26.54 -3.54
CA VAL A 126 -8.12 -27.65 -2.63
C VAL A 126 -9.13 -27.20 -1.58
N ASN A 127 -10.33 -27.76 -1.66
CA ASN A 127 -11.38 -27.59 -0.67
C ASN A 127 -11.20 -28.56 0.50
N GLN A 128 -11.79 -28.22 1.65
CA GLN A 128 -11.82 -29.12 2.80
C GLN A 128 -12.45 -30.47 2.41
N GLY A 129 -11.79 -31.57 2.78
CA GLY A 129 -12.22 -32.93 2.43
C GLY A 129 -11.69 -33.46 1.10
N GLN A 130 -11.01 -32.63 0.30
CA GLN A 130 -10.30 -33.09 -0.90
C GLN A 130 -8.89 -33.58 -0.55
N CYS A 131 -8.42 -34.60 -1.26
CA CYS A 131 -7.02 -35.04 -1.15
C CYS A 131 -6.09 -34.00 -1.78
N ALA A 132 -5.00 -33.67 -1.08
CA ALA A 132 -3.93 -32.85 -1.66
C ALA A 132 -3.29 -33.57 -2.86
N LEU A 133 -2.83 -32.81 -3.86
CA LEU A 133 -2.05 -33.35 -4.97
C LEU A 133 -0.64 -33.71 -4.47
N ASP A 134 -0.11 -34.85 -4.88
CA ASP A 134 1.30 -35.16 -4.62
C ASP A 134 2.17 -34.38 -5.62
N VAL A 135 2.74 -33.28 -5.15
CA VAL A 135 3.54 -32.36 -5.96
C VAL A 135 5.01 -32.82 -5.94
N LYS A 136 5.66 -32.80 -7.10
CA LYS A 136 7.12 -33.04 -7.19
C LYS A 136 7.87 -31.85 -6.61
N LEU A 137 8.77 -32.12 -5.68
CA LEU A 137 9.61 -31.15 -5.00
C LEU A 137 11.09 -31.47 -5.24
N PHE A 138 11.96 -30.56 -4.83
CA PHE A 138 13.41 -30.78 -4.81
C PHE A 138 13.94 -30.40 -3.43
N THR A 139 14.85 -31.21 -2.91
CA THR A 139 15.58 -30.87 -1.67
C THR A 139 16.56 -29.73 -1.94
N LEU A 140 17.14 -29.18 -0.86
CA LEU A 140 18.19 -28.15 -0.98
C LEU A 140 19.43 -28.67 -1.73
N ASP A 141 19.67 -29.98 -1.70
CA ASP A 141 20.75 -30.65 -2.44
C ASP A 141 20.38 -30.97 -3.90
N GLY A 142 19.22 -30.48 -4.36
CA GLY A 142 18.72 -30.68 -5.73
C GLY A 142 18.20 -32.09 -6.01
N GLN A 143 18.02 -32.93 -4.99
CA GLN A 143 17.47 -34.28 -5.17
C GLN A 143 15.95 -34.23 -5.34
N PRO A 144 15.37 -34.98 -6.29
CA PRO A 144 13.92 -35.01 -6.48
C PRO A 144 13.24 -35.71 -5.29
N THR A 145 12.12 -35.16 -4.85
CA THR A 145 11.26 -35.71 -3.79
C THR A 145 9.78 -35.39 -4.08
N THR A 146 8.85 -35.76 -3.22
CA THR A 146 7.42 -35.42 -3.37
C THR A 146 6.81 -34.87 -2.09
N LEU A 147 5.64 -34.24 -2.16
CA LEU A 147 4.96 -33.71 -0.98
C LEU A 147 4.63 -34.84 0.01
N PHE A 148 4.18 -35.98 -0.51
CA PHE A 148 3.73 -37.11 0.31
C PHE A 148 4.86 -37.79 1.06
N SER A 149 6.12 -37.66 0.63
CA SER A 149 7.26 -38.19 1.40
C SER A 149 7.43 -37.51 2.76
N TYR A 150 6.84 -36.33 2.95
CA TYR A 150 6.89 -35.57 4.21
C TYR A 150 5.63 -35.73 5.07
N ILE A 151 4.60 -36.42 4.57
CA ILE A 151 3.37 -36.65 5.33
C ILE A 151 3.61 -37.79 6.31
N THR A 152 3.42 -37.52 7.60
CA THR A 152 3.36 -38.55 8.65
C THR A 152 1.92 -38.65 9.16
N ALA A 153 1.50 -39.83 9.63
CA ALA A 153 0.12 -40.06 10.08
C ALA A 153 -0.25 -39.25 11.35
N GLU A 154 0.74 -38.68 12.03
CA GLU A 154 0.58 -38.13 13.37
C GLU A 154 0.55 -36.59 13.41
N GLN A 155 0.95 -35.90 12.34
CA GLN A 155 1.09 -34.45 12.36
C GLN A 155 0.62 -33.77 11.06
N PRO A 156 -0.04 -32.60 11.16
CA PRO A 156 -0.38 -31.80 9.98
C PRO A 156 0.90 -31.29 9.31
N LEU A 157 1.00 -31.48 8.00
CA LEU A 157 2.09 -30.92 7.19
C LEU A 157 1.74 -29.49 6.78
N VAL A 158 2.58 -28.53 7.15
CA VAL A 158 2.49 -27.14 6.71
C VAL A 158 3.64 -26.84 5.76
N VAL A 159 3.32 -26.40 4.55
CA VAL A 159 4.31 -25.99 3.56
C VAL A 159 4.31 -24.47 3.47
N LEU A 160 5.47 -23.88 3.71
CA LEU A 160 5.72 -22.45 3.50
C LEU A 160 6.64 -22.30 2.30
N ALA A 161 6.18 -21.59 1.28
CA ALA A 161 6.96 -21.27 0.09
C ALA A 161 7.18 -19.76 0.03
N GLY A 162 8.43 -19.36 -0.21
CA GLY A 162 8.81 -17.97 -0.43
C GLY A 162 9.78 -17.90 -1.60
N SER A 163 9.72 -16.81 -2.35
CA SER A 163 10.69 -16.48 -3.39
C SER A 163 11.38 -15.19 -3.00
N THR A 164 12.70 -15.19 -3.08
CA THR A 164 13.54 -14.00 -2.92
C THR A 164 14.19 -13.73 -4.27
N THR A 165 13.97 -12.54 -4.83
CA THR A 165 14.67 -12.01 -6.00
C THR A 165 15.75 -11.04 -5.58
#